data_AF-J0Z4S8-F1
#
_entry.id   AF-J0Z4S8-F1
#
_cell.length_a   1.000
_cell.length_b   1.000
_cell.length_c   1.000
_cell.angle_alpha   90.00
_cell.angle_beta   90.00
_cell.angle_gamma   90.00
#
_symmetry.space_group_name_H-M   'P 1'
#
loop_
_entity.id
_entity.type
_entity.pdbx_description
1 polymer ?
#
loop_
_entity_poly.entity_id
_entity_poly.type
_entity_poly.pdbx_seq_one_letter_code
_entity_poly.pdbx_strand_id
1 'polypeptide(L)'
;MVRHPNLEKCGLEEAAWTVRLQTRFGLERLFEYAFSYAREHGFTRVTFADKPNVMRESGQFAQEIFENIAQNYLEIEADIHNIDAVALWIATKPEQFG
;
A
#
# COMPACT_ATOMS: atom_id res chain seq x y z
N MET A 1 -15.53 13.37 -17.65
CA MET A 1 -15.41 12.27 -18.64
C MET A 1 -13.93 12.08 -18.93
N VAL A 2 -13.41 10.86 -18.81
CA VAL A 2 -11.98 10.57 -19.06
C VAL A 2 -11.66 10.90 -20.51
N ARG A 3 -10.65 11.75 -20.75
CA ARG A 3 -10.15 12.04 -22.09
C ARG A 3 -8.80 11.36 -22.24
N HIS A 4 -8.67 10.48 -23.24
CA HIS A 4 -7.43 9.79 -23.53
C HIS A 4 -7.29 9.61 -25.06
N PRO A 5 -6.10 9.81 -25.66
CA PRO A 5 -5.94 9.77 -27.11
C PRO A 5 -6.36 8.45 -27.76
N ASN A 6 -6.23 7.32 -27.04
CA ASN A 6 -6.69 6.03 -27.55
C ASN A 6 -8.22 5.91 -27.48
N LEU A 7 -8.87 6.47 -26.46
CA LEU A 7 -10.34 6.48 -26.33
C LEU A 7 -11.01 7.24 -27.48
N GLU A 8 -10.37 8.31 -27.96
CA GLU A 8 -10.85 9.05 -29.14
C GLU A 8 -10.75 8.23 -30.44
N LYS A 9 -9.86 7.22 -30.49
CA LYS A 9 -9.64 6.38 -31.68
C LYS A 9 -10.48 5.11 -31.70
N CYS A 10 -10.58 4.41 -30.58
CA CYS A 10 -11.26 3.11 -30.48
C CYS A 10 -12.71 3.21 -29.98
N GLY A 11 -13.11 4.36 -29.41
CA GLY A 11 -14.43 4.54 -28.83
C GLY A 11 -14.57 3.93 -27.43
N LEU A 12 -15.68 4.25 -26.75
CA LEU A 12 -15.93 3.85 -25.36
C LEU A 12 -16.18 2.35 -25.19
N GLU A 13 -16.78 1.69 -26.18
CA GLU A 13 -17.14 0.27 -26.07
C GLU A 13 -15.90 -0.65 -26.10
N GLU A 14 -14.78 -0.17 -26.61
CA GLU A 14 -13.50 -0.89 -26.65
C GLU A 14 -12.57 -0.51 -25.48
N ALA A 15 -13.05 0.27 -24.52
CA ALA A 15 -12.25 0.77 -23.40
C ALA A 15 -12.86 0.37 -22.04
N ALA A 16 -11.99 -0.02 -21.11
CA ALA A 16 -12.34 -0.21 -19.71
C ALA A 16 -11.32 0.51 -18.83
N TRP A 17 -11.77 1.03 -17.68
CA TRP A 17 -10.91 1.60 -16.67
C TRP A 17 -11.45 1.31 -15.27
N THR A 18 -10.56 1.34 -14.28
CA THR A 18 -10.91 1.19 -12.87
C THR A 18 -10.16 2.25 -12.09
N VAL A 19 -10.80 2.79 -11.05
CA VAL A 19 -10.22 3.81 -10.18
C VAL A 19 -9.75 3.15 -8.89
N ARG A 20 -8.46 3.33 -8.55
CA ARG A 20 -7.96 3.11 -7.19
C ARG A 20 -8.14 4.41 -6.41
N LEU A 21 -9.20 4.49 -5.62
CA LEU A 21 -9.44 5.61 -4.72
C LEU A 21 -8.81 5.32 -3.35
N GLN A 22 -7.88 6.17 -2.93
CA GLN A 22 -7.31 6.17 -1.60
C GLN A 22 -7.51 7.55 -0.98
N THR A 23 -7.82 7.59 0.31
CA THR A 23 -7.98 8.84 1.05
C THR A 23 -6.99 8.86 2.19
N ARG A 24 -6.45 10.04 2.49
CA ARG A 24 -5.54 10.24 3.62
C ARG A 24 -6.18 9.77 4.93
N PHE A 25 -7.43 10.18 5.17
CA PHE A 25 -8.22 9.75 6.32
C PHE A 25 -8.34 8.22 6.45
N GLY A 26 -8.53 7.51 5.34
CA GLY A 26 -8.63 6.04 5.37
C GLY A 26 -7.28 5.38 5.67
N LEU A 27 -6.21 5.87 5.03
CA LEU A 27 -4.87 5.31 5.18
C LEU A 27 -4.27 5.60 6.55
N GLU A 28 -4.40 6.81 7.08
CA GLU A 28 -3.94 7.17 8.43
C GLU A 28 -4.58 6.24 9.46
N ARG A 29 -5.92 6.05 9.42
CA ARG A 29 -6.63 5.13 10.32
C ARG A 29 -6.16 3.68 10.20
N LEU A 30 -5.91 3.22 8.97
CA LEU A 30 -5.44 1.85 8.71
C LEU A 30 -4.05 1.63 9.30
N PHE A 31 -3.11 2.52 9.02
CA PHE A 31 -1.73 2.39 9.48
C PHE A 31 -1.62 2.60 11.00
N GLU A 32 -2.33 3.58 11.56
CA GLU A 32 -2.39 3.80 13.01
C GLU A 32 -2.88 2.53 13.74
N TYR A 33 -3.91 1.87 13.19
CA TYR A 33 -4.40 0.61 13.73
C TYR A 33 -3.35 -0.50 13.63
N ALA A 34 -2.68 -0.66 12.48
CA ALA A 34 -1.66 -1.69 12.29
C ALA A 34 -0.50 -1.55 13.28
N PHE A 35 0.02 -0.34 13.47
CA PHE A 35 1.08 -0.06 14.44
C PHE A 35 0.61 -0.21 15.90
N SER A 36 -0.59 0.28 16.23
CA SER A 36 -1.18 0.10 17.57
C SER A 36 -1.36 -1.39 17.90
N TYR A 37 -1.87 -2.16 16.95
CA TYR A 37 -2.05 -3.60 17.09
C TYR A 37 -0.71 -4.31 17.30
N ALA A 38 0.31 -3.94 16.52
CA ALA A 38 1.66 -4.47 16.66
C ALA A 38 2.23 -4.21 18.07
N ARG A 39 2.12 -2.96 18.55
CA ARG A 39 2.55 -2.58 19.91
C ARG A 39 1.82 -3.38 21.00
N GLU A 40 0.50 -3.52 20.91
CA GLU A 40 -0.31 -4.21 21.92
C GLU A 40 -0.01 -5.71 22.00
N HIS A 41 0.35 -6.33 20.87
CA HIS A 41 0.58 -7.77 20.77
C HIS A 41 2.08 -8.14 20.81
N GLY A 42 2.97 -7.16 20.98
CA GLY A 42 4.41 -7.37 21.06
C GLY A 42 5.07 -7.75 19.73
N PHE A 43 4.46 -7.41 18.60
CA PHE A 43 5.12 -7.50 17.30
C PHE A 43 6.15 -6.40 17.16
N THR A 44 7.31 -6.72 16.60
CA THR A 44 8.44 -5.79 16.48
C THR A 44 8.48 -5.11 15.12
N ARG A 45 7.55 -5.44 14.21
CA ARG A 45 7.57 -4.93 12.83
C ARG A 45 6.18 -4.80 12.23
N VAL A 46 6.01 -3.81 11.36
CA VAL A 46 4.86 -3.65 10.47
C VAL A 46 5.35 -3.49 9.03
N THR A 47 4.96 -4.42 8.16
CA THR A 47 5.27 -4.37 6.73
C THR A 47 4.09 -3.86 5.91
N PHE A 48 4.29 -2.77 5.19
CA PHE A 48 3.35 -2.30 4.18
C PHE A 48 3.66 -2.91 2.81
N ALA A 49 2.81 -3.85 2.38
CA ALA A 49 2.93 -4.49 1.08
C ALA A 49 2.15 -3.71 -0.01
N ASP A 50 2.86 -3.10 -0.97
CA ASP A 50 2.26 -2.33 -2.07
C ASP A 50 3.01 -2.54 -3.39
N LYS A 51 2.58 -1.88 -4.47
CA LYS A 51 3.24 -1.90 -5.79
C LYS A 51 3.64 -0.48 -6.24
N PRO A 52 4.50 0.25 -5.47
CA PRO A 52 4.81 1.65 -5.77
C PRO A 52 5.44 1.84 -7.15
N ASN A 53 6.21 0.86 -7.64
CA ASN A 53 6.86 0.94 -8.96
C ASN A 53 5.87 0.94 -10.15
N VAL A 54 4.67 0.38 -9.95
CA VAL A 54 3.62 0.30 -10.99
C VAL A 54 2.56 1.35 -10.74
N MET A 55 2.04 1.43 -9.52
CA MET A 55 0.98 2.37 -9.14
C MET A 55 1.55 3.67 -8.58
N ARG A 56 2.49 4.29 -9.30
CA ARG A 56 3.39 5.35 -8.80
C ARG A 56 2.72 6.43 -7.96
N GLU A 57 1.75 7.16 -8.52
CA GLU A 57 1.09 8.27 -7.83
C GLU A 57 0.37 7.82 -6.55
N SER A 58 -0.51 6.82 -6.68
CA SER A 58 -1.31 6.31 -5.57
C SER A 58 -0.47 5.55 -4.52
N GLY A 59 0.59 4.86 -4.95
CA GLY A 59 1.53 4.16 -4.09
C GLY A 59 2.44 5.12 -3.33
N GLN A 60 2.98 6.15 -4.00
CA GLN A 60 3.74 7.21 -3.34
C GLN A 60 2.88 7.93 -2.29
N PHE A 61 1.62 8.26 -2.64
CA PHE A 61 0.68 8.86 -1.70
C PHE A 61 0.47 8.00 -0.45
N ALA A 62 0.34 6.67 -0.59
CA ALA A 62 0.20 5.77 0.54
C ALA A 62 1.50 5.59 1.34
N GLN A 63 2.64 5.49 0.65
CA GLN A 63 3.97 5.41 1.26
C GLN A 63 4.26 6.60 2.16
N GLU A 64 4.04 7.83 1.68
CA GLU A 64 4.27 9.03 2.48
C GLU A 64 3.44 9.02 3.76
N ILE A 65 2.19 8.55 3.70
CA ILE A 65 1.33 8.46 4.88
C ILE A 65 1.84 7.37 5.84
N PHE A 66 2.21 6.20 5.33
CA PHE A 66 2.76 5.10 6.14
C PHE A 66 4.02 5.54 6.89
N GLU A 67 4.98 6.14 6.19
CA GLU A 67 6.24 6.62 6.76
C GLU A 67 6.03 7.69 7.83
N ASN A 68 5.06 8.59 7.64
CA ASN A 68 4.69 9.60 8.63
C ASN A 68 4.09 8.98 9.89
N ILE A 69 3.19 8.00 9.77
CA ILE A 69 2.61 7.30 10.92
C ILE A 69 3.70 6.50 11.66
N ALA A 70 4.60 5.85 10.92
CA ALA A 70 5.69 5.07 11.50
C ALA A 70 6.60 5.90 12.44
N GLN A 71 6.75 7.20 12.21
CA GLN A 71 7.54 8.08 13.11
C GLN A 71 6.99 8.15 14.54
N ASN A 72 5.72 7.79 14.75
CA ASN A 72 5.07 7.75 16.08
C ASN A 72 5.30 6.42 16.82
N TYR A 73 5.98 5.45 16.19
CA TYR A 73 6.18 4.09 16.68
C TYR A 73 7.64 3.64 16.45
N LEU A 74 8.61 4.43 16.96
CA LEU A 74 10.04 4.22 16.73
C LEU A 74 10.58 2.88 17.27
N GLU A 75 9.84 2.23 18.16
CA GLU A 75 10.15 0.89 18.69
C GLU A 75 9.71 -0.26 17.78
N ILE A 76 8.99 0.03 16.69
CA ILE A 76 8.51 -0.93 15.70
C ILE A 76 9.22 -0.68 14.37
N GLU A 77 9.84 -1.71 13.80
CA GLU A 77 10.41 -1.65 12.47
C GLU A 77 9.31 -1.45 11.43
N ALA A 78 9.49 -0.49 10.53
CA ALA A 78 8.54 -0.17 9.48
C ALA A 78 9.20 -0.35 8.11
N ASP A 79 8.69 -1.29 7.32
CA ASP A 79 9.22 -1.59 5.99
C ASP A 79 8.13 -1.59 4.92
N ILE A 80 8.52 -1.24 3.69
CA ILE A 80 7.65 -1.28 2.53
C ILE A 80 8.21 -2.31 1.55
N HIS A 81 7.38 -3.27 1.19
CA HIS A 81 7.77 -4.36 0.31
C HIS A 81 6.84 -4.48 -0.90
N ASN A 82 7.39 -5.03 -1.98
CA ASN A 82 6.60 -5.31 -3.16
C ASN A 82 5.59 -6.41 -2.86
N ILE A 83 4.32 -6.18 -3.14
CA ILE A 83 3.24 -7.13 -2.84
C ILE A 83 3.45 -8.51 -3.49
N ASP A 84 4.10 -8.60 -4.66
CA ASP A 84 4.40 -9.89 -5.28
C ASP A 84 5.48 -10.69 -4.55
N ALA A 85 6.54 -10.00 -4.09
CA ALA A 85 7.57 -10.59 -3.25
C ALA A 85 6.99 -11.04 -1.91
N VAL A 86 6.13 -10.22 -1.28
CA VAL A 86 5.43 -10.57 -0.04
C VAL A 86 4.56 -11.81 -0.24
N ALA A 87 3.79 -11.88 -1.32
CA ALA A 87 2.96 -13.05 -1.62
C ALA A 87 3.80 -14.33 -1.78
N LEU A 88 4.96 -14.24 -2.46
CA LEU A 88 5.90 -15.35 -2.56
C LEU A 88 6.46 -15.75 -1.20
N TRP A 89 6.88 -14.79 -0.38
CA TRP A 89 7.50 -15.06 0.92
C TRP A 89 6.49 -15.58 1.95
N ILE A 90 5.25 -15.11 1.96
CA ILE A 90 4.21 -15.70 2.83
C ILE A 90 4.00 -17.19 2.51
N ALA A 91 4.07 -17.56 1.23
CA ALA A 91 3.91 -18.96 0.81
C ALA A 91 5.15 -19.83 1.09
N THR A 92 6.36 -19.25 1.08
CA THR A 92 7.62 -20.02 1.09
C THR A 92 8.45 -19.86 2.37
N LYS A 93 8.31 -18.74 3.06
CA LYS A 93 9.07 -18.32 4.25
C LYS A 93 8.21 -17.42 5.16
N PRO A 94 7.03 -17.88 5.63
CA PRO A 94 6.12 -17.06 6.43
C PRO A 94 6.75 -16.53 7.72
N GLU A 95 7.75 -17.20 8.28
CA GLU A 95 8.52 -16.77 9.44
C GLU A 95 9.29 -15.46 9.23
N GLN A 96 9.40 -14.99 7.98
CA GLN A 96 9.92 -13.66 7.67
C GLN A 96 8.96 -12.54 8.01
N PHE A 97 7.73 -12.82 8.43
CA PHE A 97 6.73 -11.84 8.85
C PHE A 97 6.25 -12.14 10.27
N GLY A 98 5.84 -11.10 11.00
CA GLY A 98 5.69 -11.12 12.46
C GLY A 98 6.72 -10.20 13.09
#